data_AF-A0A9N9WEE0-F1
#
_entry.id   AF-A0A9N9WEE0-F1
#
_cell.length_a   1.000
_cell.length_b   1.000
_cell.length_c   1.000
_cell.angle_alpha   90.00
_cell.angle_beta   90.00
_cell.angle_gamma   90.00
#
_symmetry.space_group_name_H-M   'P 1'
#
loop_
_entity.id
_entity.type
_entity.pdbx_description
1 polymer ?
#
loop_
_entity_poly.entity_id
_entity_poly.type
_entity_poly.pdbx_seq_one_letter_code
_entity_poly.pdbx_strand_id
1 'polypeptide(L)'
;MVNTTLSFQHFLHNTSLTHHFSGTYVIDFYYFVYFLLIVTLEFQMQFMLLFSRQGKLRLQKWYVAHPDKLKKKITRELITTVLARKPKMCSFLEWKDVKVVYKRYASLYFCCAMEQEDNELLTLELIHRYVELLDKYFGSVCELDIIFNFEKAYFILDELVLGGELQETSKKNVLKAIAAQDLLQEEETPQGFFEDHGLG
;
A
#
# COMPACT_ATOMS: atom_id res chain seq x y z
N MET A 1 -3.84 20.60 -3.91
CA MET A 1 -2.40 20.30 -4.02
C MET A 1 -1.56 21.35 -3.27
N VAL A 2 -1.85 21.61 -1.99
CA VAL A 2 -1.08 22.60 -1.18
C VAL A 2 -0.69 22.05 0.21
N ASN A 3 -1.22 20.91 0.65
CA ASN A 3 -1.02 20.46 2.04
C ASN A 3 0.07 19.40 2.26
N THR A 4 0.64 18.79 1.21
CA THR A 4 1.73 17.81 1.36
C THR A 4 3.11 18.46 1.46
N THR A 5 3.29 19.67 0.92
CA THR A 5 4.56 20.42 1.02
C THR A 5 4.75 21.02 2.42
N LEU A 6 3.65 21.39 3.09
CA LEU A 6 3.65 21.98 4.42
C LEU A 6 3.94 20.96 5.54
N SER A 7 3.52 19.70 5.39
CA SER A 7 3.85 18.64 6.36
C SER A 7 5.34 18.32 6.36
N PHE A 8 5.99 18.38 5.20
CA PHE A 8 7.44 18.16 5.07
C PHE A 8 8.25 19.32 5.67
N GLN A 9 7.83 20.57 5.46
CA GLN A 9 8.47 21.73 6.10
C GLN A 9 8.28 21.74 7.63
N HIS A 10 7.12 21.31 8.14
CA HIS A 10 6.87 21.22 9.57
C HIS A 10 7.67 20.08 10.24
N PHE A 11 7.95 18.99 9.51
CA PHE A 11 8.82 17.91 9.97
C PHE A 11 10.31 18.35 10.04
N LEU A 12 10.77 19.14 9.06
CA LEU A 12 12.12 19.68 9.04
C LEU A 12 12.35 20.77 10.11
N HIS A 13 11.31 21.48 10.55
CA HIS A 13 11.45 22.54 11.57
C HIS A 13 11.46 22.01 13.02
N ASN A 14 10.87 20.82 13.27
CA ASN A 14 10.73 20.26 14.63
C ASN A 14 11.85 19.27 15.02
N THR A 15 12.79 18.98 14.13
CA THR A 15 14.00 18.22 14.49
C THR A 15 15.15 19.20 14.72
N SER A 16 15.49 19.42 15.99
CA SER A 16 16.64 20.21 16.43
C SER A 16 17.98 19.56 16.04
N LEU A 17 18.27 19.45 14.74
CA LEU A 17 19.54 18.95 14.20
C LEU A 17 20.41 20.06 13.61
N THR A 18 20.14 21.32 13.97
CA THR A 18 21.13 22.39 13.83
C THR A 18 21.99 22.39 15.07
N HIS A 19 23.09 21.64 15.06
CA HIS A 19 24.38 21.96 15.66
C HIS A 19 25.18 20.65 15.83
N HIS A 20 26.33 20.59 15.16
CA HIS A 20 27.31 19.49 15.12
C HIS A 20 26.97 18.26 14.26
N PHE A 21 27.07 18.41 12.94
CA PHE A 21 27.36 17.27 12.06
C PHE A 21 28.54 17.58 11.14
N SER A 22 29.55 16.71 11.17
CA SER A 22 30.74 16.80 10.30
C SER A 22 30.34 16.64 8.83
N GLY A 23 31.02 17.39 7.95
CA GLY A 23 30.64 17.59 6.55
C GLY A 23 30.52 16.32 5.68
N THR A 24 31.08 15.20 6.10
CA THR A 24 30.97 13.92 5.38
C THR A 24 29.55 13.32 5.46
N TYR A 25 28.92 13.35 6.63
CA TYR A 25 27.56 12.80 6.81
C TYR A 25 26.47 13.66 6.16
N VAL A 26 26.70 14.97 6.04
CA VAL A 26 25.76 15.88 5.37
C VAL A 26 25.72 15.61 3.87
N ILE A 27 26.88 15.32 3.27
CA ILE A 27 26.99 14.95 1.85
C ILE A 27 26.34 13.58 1.63
N ASP A 28 26.61 12.59 2.49
CA ASP A 28 25.97 11.27 2.42
C ASP A 28 24.44 11.35 2.61
N PHE A 29 23.95 12.21 3.52
CA PHE A 29 22.53 12.45 3.71
C PHE A 29 21.90 13.14 2.50
N TYR A 30 22.57 14.14 1.91
CA TYR A 30 22.07 14.82 0.72
C TYR A 30 22.01 13.88 -0.48
N TYR A 31 23.04 13.05 -0.72
CA TYR A 31 23.02 12.03 -1.76
C TYR A 31 22.05 10.90 -1.46
N PHE A 32 21.85 10.51 -0.20
CA PHE A 32 20.83 9.54 0.18
C PHE A 32 19.43 10.11 -0.05
N VAL A 33 19.17 11.37 0.32
CA VAL A 33 17.93 12.07 0.04
C VAL A 33 17.74 12.27 -1.46
N TYR A 34 18.78 12.61 -2.23
CA TYR A 34 18.72 12.74 -3.68
C TYR A 34 18.52 11.39 -4.37
N PHE A 35 19.15 10.32 -3.87
CA PHE A 35 18.98 8.96 -4.36
C PHE A 35 17.57 8.46 -4.04
N LEU A 36 17.09 8.71 -2.83
CA LEU A 36 15.71 8.42 -2.43
C LEU A 36 14.74 9.23 -3.29
N LEU A 37 14.98 10.52 -3.50
CA LEU A 37 14.19 11.41 -4.35
C LEU A 37 14.18 10.95 -5.81
N ILE A 38 15.33 10.53 -6.36
CA ILE A 38 15.44 9.99 -7.74
C ILE A 38 14.74 8.63 -7.85
N VAL A 39 14.84 7.78 -6.82
CA VAL A 39 14.16 6.47 -6.78
C VAL A 39 12.65 6.61 -6.55
N THR A 40 12.18 7.68 -5.88
CA THR A 40 10.76 7.98 -5.67
C THR A 40 10.13 8.80 -6.80
N LEU A 41 10.91 9.58 -7.56
CA LEU A 41 10.42 10.43 -8.66
C LEU A 41 9.96 9.66 -9.91
N GLU A 42 10.23 8.35 -10.01
CA GLU A 42 9.86 7.50 -11.17
C GLU A 42 8.99 6.31 -10.78
N PHE A 43 8.24 6.39 -9.67
CA PHE A 43 7.33 5.32 -9.27
C PHE A 43 6.03 5.91 -8.75
N GLN A 44 4.96 5.87 -9.56
CA GLN A 44 3.66 6.34 -9.13
C GLN A 44 2.55 5.33 -9.44
N MET A 45 2.21 4.53 -8.42
CA MET A 45 1.07 3.62 -8.53
C MET A 45 -0.25 4.40 -8.56
N GLN A 46 -1.05 4.19 -9.60
CA GLN A 46 -2.35 4.83 -9.78
C GLN A 46 -3.41 4.21 -8.84
N PHE A 47 -3.42 2.88 -8.77
CA PHE A 47 -4.31 2.11 -7.91
C PHE A 47 -3.84 0.66 -7.73
N MET A 48 -4.35 0.03 -6.69
CA MET A 48 -4.21 -1.40 -6.39
C MET A 48 -5.57 -2.05 -6.20
N LEU A 49 -5.79 -3.19 -6.85
CA LEU A 49 -7.00 -4.01 -6.76
C LEU A 49 -6.64 -5.41 -6.28
N LEU A 50 -7.40 -5.92 -5.32
CA LEU A 50 -7.42 -7.33 -4.97
C LEU A 50 -8.78 -7.91 -5.34
N PHE A 51 -8.79 -9.01 -6.05
CA PHE A 51 -10.03 -9.70 -6.42
C PHE A 51 -9.85 -11.21 -6.47
N SER A 52 -10.94 -11.92 -6.21
CA SER A 52 -10.94 -13.38 -6.22
C SER A 52 -10.91 -13.95 -7.64
N ARG A 53 -10.66 -15.25 -7.75
CA ARG A 53 -10.80 -16.00 -9.01
C ARG A 53 -12.21 -15.90 -9.62
N GLN A 54 -13.24 -15.64 -8.83
CA GLN A 54 -14.62 -15.42 -9.30
C GLN A 54 -14.88 -13.95 -9.69
N GLY A 55 -13.87 -13.09 -9.64
CA GLY A 55 -13.99 -11.67 -9.98
C GLY A 55 -14.63 -10.81 -8.89
N LYS A 56 -14.73 -11.31 -7.65
CA LYS A 56 -15.23 -10.53 -6.52
C LYS A 56 -14.12 -9.63 -5.99
N LEU A 57 -14.34 -8.32 -6.00
CA LEU A 57 -13.41 -7.34 -5.45
C LEU A 57 -13.34 -7.50 -3.92
N ARG A 58 -12.11 -7.53 -3.38
CA ARG A 58 -11.81 -7.66 -1.95
C ARG A 58 -11.18 -6.40 -1.37
N LEU A 59 -10.34 -5.74 -2.16
CA LEU A 59 -9.72 -4.47 -1.79
C LEU A 59 -9.58 -3.60 -3.05
N GLN A 60 -9.80 -2.30 -2.90
CA GLN A 60 -9.43 -1.31 -3.89
C GLN A 60 -8.82 -0.08 -3.21
N LYS A 61 -7.60 0.28 -3.60
CA LYS A 61 -6.94 1.50 -3.15
C LYS A 61 -6.66 2.36 -4.38
N TRP A 62 -7.16 3.59 -4.37
CA TRP A 62 -7.00 4.54 -5.45
C TRP A 62 -6.13 5.69 -4.95
N TYR A 63 -4.95 5.85 -5.52
CA TYR A 63 -4.02 6.93 -5.18
C TYR A 63 -4.25 8.16 -6.05
N VAL A 64 -4.82 7.96 -7.25
CA VAL A 64 -5.28 9.04 -8.12
C VAL A 64 -6.80 9.22 -8.03
N ALA A 65 -7.22 10.49 -7.96
CA ALA A 65 -8.62 10.86 -7.87
C ALA A 65 -9.35 10.54 -9.18
N HIS A 66 -10.36 9.69 -9.09
CA HIS A 66 -11.26 9.36 -10.20
C HIS A 66 -12.73 9.39 -9.75
N PRO A 67 -13.66 9.75 -10.65
CA PRO A 67 -15.09 9.61 -10.37
C PRO A 67 -15.48 8.14 -10.13
N ASP A 68 -16.41 7.88 -9.22
CA ASP A 68 -16.80 6.50 -8.87
C ASP A 68 -17.36 5.70 -10.04
N LYS A 69 -18.05 6.37 -10.98
CA LYS A 69 -18.51 5.75 -12.22
C LYS A 69 -17.34 5.22 -13.06
N LEU A 70 -16.25 5.98 -13.11
CA LEU A 70 -15.04 5.59 -13.81
C LEU A 70 -14.32 4.46 -13.05
N LYS A 71 -14.13 4.58 -11.74
CA LYS A 71 -13.55 3.51 -10.90
C LYS A 71 -14.24 2.17 -11.13
N LYS A 72 -15.58 2.12 -11.05
CA LYS A 72 -16.37 0.92 -11.31
C LYS A 72 -16.19 0.36 -12.73
N LYS A 73 -16.02 1.22 -13.74
CA LYS A 73 -15.75 0.81 -15.13
C LYS A 73 -14.36 0.19 -15.24
N ILE A 74 -13.33 0.87 -14.74
CA ILE A 74 -11.94 0.41 -14.73
C ILE A 74 -11.82 -0.95 -14.03
N THR A 75 -12.36 -1.06 -12.80
CA THR A 75 -12.32 -2.30 -12.03
C THR A 75 -12.95 -3.47 -12.78
N ARG A 76 -14.13 -3.28 -13.39
CA ARG A 76 -14.78 -4.34 -14.17
C ARG A 76 -13.95 -4.74 -15.39
N GLU A 77 -13.48 -3.77 -16.17
CA GLU A 77 -12.67 -4.03 -17.37
C GLU A 77 -11.39 -4.80 -17.02
N LEU A 78 -10.65 -4.38 -15.99
CA LEU A 78 -9.40 -5.02 -15.60
C LEU A 78 -9.59 -6.40 -15.00
N ILE A 79 -10.59 -6.60 -14.12
CA ILE A 79 -10.89 -7.93 -13.57
C ILE A 79 -11.19 -8.91 -14.70
N THR A 80 -12.06 -8.54 -15.64
CA THR A 80 -12.39 -9.40 -16.79
C THR A 80 -11.15 -9.69 -17.63
N THR A 81 -10.32 -8.67 -17.91
CA THR A 81 -9.11 -8.80 -18.72
C THR A 81 -8.10 -9.75 -18.07
N VAL A 82 -7.82 -9.57 -16.77
CA VAL A 82 -6.85 -10.38 -16.03
C VAL A 82 -7.33 -11.83 -15.86
N LEU A 83 -8.61 -12.04 -15.56
CA LEU A 83 -9.16 -13.40 -15.40
C LEU A 83 -9.23 -14.20 -16.70
N ALA A 84 -9.30 -13.52 -17.86
CA ALA A 84 -9.27 -14.18 -19.17
C ALA A 84 -7.87 -14.69 -19.57
N ARG A 85 -6.80 -14.26 -18.89
CA ARG A 85 -5.41 -14.62 -19.23
C ARG A 85 -5.04 -16.02 -18.76
N LYS A 86 -4.25 -16.73 -19.58
CA LYS A 86 -3.75 -18.07 -19.26
C LYS A 86 -2.63 -18.00 -18.20
N PRO A 87 -2.46 -19.01 -17.32
CA PRO A 87 -1.46 -18.97 -16.24
C PRO A 87 0.01 -18.79 -16.66
N LYS A 88 0.37 -19.16 -17.90
CA LYS A 88 1.75 -19.03 -18.43
C LYS A 88 2.03 -17.66 -19.07
N MET A 89 1.04 -16.76 -19.14
CA MET A 89 1.23 -15.43 -19.72
C MET A 89 2.03 -14.53 -18.78
N CYS A 90 2.63 -13.49 -19.34
CA CYS A 90 3.36 -12.48 -18.59
C CYS A 90 2.46 -11.82 -17.52
N SER A 91 3.07 -11.50 -16.38
CA SER A 91 2.44 -10.77 -15.27
C SER A 91 2.23 -9.28 -15.59
N PHE A 92 2.68 -8.82 -16.75
CA PHE A 92 2.56 -7.44 -17.22
C PHE A 92 1.61 -7.38 -18.42
N LEU A 93 0.83 -6.32 -18.48
CA LEU A 93 -0.03 -5.99 -19.61
C LEU A 93 -0.09 -4.49 -19.82
N GLU A 94 -0.07 -4.07 -21.07
CA GLU A 94 -0.41 -2.70 -21.45
C GLU A 94 -1.94 -2.59 -21.48
N TRP A 95 -2.47 -1.60 -20.79
CA TRP A 95 -3.91 -1.34 -20.77
C TRP A 95 -4.15 0.16 -20.92
N LYS A 96 -4.57 0.55 -22.13
CA LYS A 96 -4.68 1.97 -22.51
C LYS A 96 -3.32 2.64 -22.32
N ASP A 97 -3.29 3.78 -21.63
CA ASP A 97 -2.07 4.58 -21.45
C ASP A 97 -1.30 4.21 -20.17
N VAL A 98 -1.66 3.13 -19.48
CA VAL A 98 -0.98 2.66 -18.26
C VAL A 98 -0.47 1.23 -18.41
N LYS A 99 0.57 0.90 -17.63
CA LYS A 99 1.00 -0.47 -17.44
C LYS A 99 0.24 -1.09 -16.27
N VAL A 100 -0.12 -2.35 -16.40
CA VAL A 100 -0.75 -3.11 -15.32
C VAL A 100 0.10 -4.33 -14.99
N VAL A 101 0.45 -4.46 -13.72
CA VAL A 101 1.19 -5.57 -13.14
C VAL A 101 0.24 -6.37 -12.27
N TYR A 102 0.15 -7.67 -12.51
CA TYR A 102 -0.69 -8.54 -11.70
C TYR A 102 0.00 -9.85 -11.33
N LYS A 103 -0.34 -10.36 -10.14
CA LYS A 103 0.13 -11.66 -9.67
C LYS A 103 -0.99 -12.38 -8.93
N ARG A 104 -1.07 -13.69 -9.18
CA ARG A 104 -2.01 -14.58 -8.49
C ARG A 104 -1.31 -15.28 -7.32
N TYR A 105 -1.89 -15.18 -6.13
CA TYR A 105 -1.53 -15.95 -4.94
C TYR A 105 -2.75 -16.74 -4.49
N ALA A 106 -2.68 -18.07 -4.51
CA ALA A 106 -3.82 -18.97 -4.25
C ALA A 106 -5.09 -18.61 -5.06
N SER A 107 -6.17 -18.15 -4.39
CA SER A 107 -7.42 -17.72 -5.03
C SER A 107 -7.50 -16.23 -5.33
N LEU A 108 -6.53 -15.43 -4.87
CA LEU A 108 -6.52 -13.98 -5.00
C LEU A 108 -5.60 -13.50 -6.12
N TYR A 109 -6.06 -12.46 -6.81
CA TYR A 109 -5.30 -11.69 -7.77
C TYR A 109 -5.01 -10.32 -7.18
N PHE A 110 -3.74 -9.94 -7.22
CA PHE A 110 -3.23 -8.62 -6.87
C PHE A 110 -2.89 -7.93 -8.17
N CYS A 111 -3.39 -6.72 -8.38
CA CYS A 111 -3.31 -5.99 -9.63
C CYS A 111 -3.05 -4.52 -9.37
N CYS A 112 -1.92 -4.01 -9.84
CA CYS A 112 -1.51 -2.62 -9.72
C CYS A 112 -1.45 -1.97 -11.10
N ALA A 113 -1.88 -0.72 -11.20
CA ALA A 113 -1.66 0.11 -12.38
C ALA A 113 -0.60 1.17 -12.09
N MET A 114 0.29 1.40 -13.05
CA MET A 114 1.46 2.26 -12.94
C MET A 114 1.71 3.00 -14.26
N GLU A 115 2.57 4.03 -14.22
CA GLU A 115 2.89 4.83 -15.40
C GLU A 115 3.76 4.03 -16.40
N GLN A 116 3.94 4.55 -17.62
CA GLN A 116 4.66 3.81 -18.68
C GLN A 116 6.17 3.80 -18.45
N GLU A 117 6.67 4.68 -17.62
CA GLU A 117 8.07 4.84 -17.31
C GLU A 117 8.47 3.95 -16.14
N ASP A 118 7.50 3.62 -15.26
CA ASP A 118 7.74 2.85 -14.06
C ASP A 118 8.17 1.40 -14.36
N ASN A 119 9.02 0.87 -13.46
CA ASN A 119 9.58 -0.48 -13.56
C ASN A 119 8.62 -1.55 -13.03
N GLU A 120 8.16 -2.44 -13.90
CA GLU A 120 7.17 -3.47 -13.61
C GLU A 120 7.67 -4.51 -12.61
N LEU A 121 8.98 -4.79 -12.59
CA LEU A 121 9.59 -5.74 -11.65
C LEU A 121 9.55 -5.20 -10.22
N LEU A 122 9.74 -3.89 -10.03
CA LEU A 122 9.64 -3.25 -8.72
C LEU A 122 8.21 -3.33 -8.19
N THR A 123 7.19 -3.07 -9.02
CA THR A 123 5.78 -3.27 -8.62
C THR A 123 5.48 -4.72 -8.29
N LEU A 124 6.03 -5.67 -9.05
CA LEU A 124 5.83 -7.09 -8.78
C LEU A 124 6.43 -7.49 -7.41
N GLU A 125 7.60 -6.96 -7.08
CA GLU A 125 8.23 -7.14 -5.76
C GLU A 125 7.44 -6.45 -4.65
N LEU A 126 6.88 -5.27 -4.89
CA LEU A 126 5.99 -4.58 -3.95
C LEU A 126 4.73 -5.42 -3.65
N ILE A 127 4.11 -5.99 -4.68
CA ILE A 127 2.98 -6.92 -4.50
C ILE A 127 3.41 -8.10 -3.62
N HIS A 128 4.60 -8.67 -3.88
CA HIS A 128 5.09 -9.79 -3.10
C HIS A 128 5.33 -9.40 -1.64
N ARG A 129 5.96 -8.25 -1.40
CA ARG A 129 6.20 -7.66 -0.08
C ARG A 129 4.90 -7.48 0.71
N TYR A 130 3.86 -6.97 0.06
CA TYR A 130 2.55 -6.82 0.68
C TYR A 130 1.95 -8.17 1.08
N VAL A 131 2.05 -9.19 0.23
CA VAL A 131 1.60 -10.56 0.56
C VAL A 131 2.37 -11.15 1.74
N GLU A 132 3.70 -10.94 1.80
CA GLU A 132 4.50 -11.40 2.94
C GLU A 132 4.12 -10.70 4.26
N LEU A 133 3.78 -9.40 4.21
CA LEU A 133 3.31 -8.65 5.37
C LEU A 133 1.96 -9.17 5.85
N LEU A 134 1.02 -9.39 4.93
CA LEU A 134 -0.27 -10.00 5.23
C LEU A 134 -0.08 -11.39 5.85
N ASP A 135 0.76 -12.24 5.26
CA ASP A 135 1.03 -13.58 5.77
C ASP A 135 1.64 -13.57 7.18
N LYS A 136 2.55 -12.62 7.43
CA LYS A 136 3.20 -12.48 8.73
C LYS A 136 2.25 -11.93 9.80
N TYR A 137 1.33 -11.05 9.42
CA TYR A 137 0.32 -10.48 10.31
C TYR A 137 -0.76 -11.50 10.68
N PHE A 138 -1.38 -12.15 9.68
CA PHE A 138 -2.48 -13.10 9.91
C PHE A 138 -2.01 -14.50 10.33
N GLY A 139 -0.77 -14.88 10.02
CA GLY A 139 -0.23 -16.20 10.33
C GLY A 139 -0.78 -17.30 9.42
N SER A 140 -0.31 -17.37 8.17
CA SER A 140 -0.86 -18.18 7.07
C SER A 140 -2.13 -17.57 6.46
N VAL A 141 -1.96 -16.39 5.84
CA VAL A 141 -3.08 -15.59 5.35
C VAL A 141 -3.89 -16.33 4.28
N CYS A 142 -5.22 -16.24 4.39
CA CYS A 142 -6.16 -16.70 3.38
C CYS A 142 -7.08 -15.58 2.89
N GLU A 143 -7.86 -15.86 1.83
CA GLU A 143 -8.81 -14.89 1.28
C GLU A 143 -9.87 -14.46 2.30
N LEU A 144 -10.28 -15.36 3.20
CA LEU A 144 -11.27 -15.05 4.22
C LEU A 144 -10.73 -14.06 5.25
N ASP A 145 -9.46 -14.15 5.62
CA ASP A 145 -8.85 -13.22 6.58
C ASP A 145 -8.92 -11.78 6.07
N ILE A 146 -8.66 -11.57 4.77
CA ILE A 146 -8.77 -10.27 4.12
C ILE A 146 -10.22 -9.80 4.03
N ILE A 147 -11.18 -10.71 3.84
CA ILE A 147 -12.62 -10.36 3.78
C ILE A 147 -13.13 -9.92 5.16
N PHE A 148 -12.77 -10.66 6.20
CA PHE A 148 -13.25 -10.39 7.56
C PHE A 148 -12.52 -9.24 8.24
N ASN A 149 -11.25 -9.01 7.89
CA ASN A 149 -10.40 -7.96 8.47
C ASN A 149 -9.89 -7.01 7.36
N PHE A 150 -10.80 -6.51 6.53
CA PHE A 150 -10.44 -5.71 5.36
C PHE A 150 -9.76 -4.40 5.77
N GLU A 151 -10.17 -3.82 6.90
CA GLU A 151 -9.57 -2.64 7.50
C GLU A 151 -8.11 -2.88 7.88
N LYS A 152 -7.77 -4.04 8.46
CA LYS A 152 -6.37 -4.39 8.77
C LYS A 152 -5.54 -4.54 7.51
N ALA A 153 -6.11 -5.12 6.45
CA ALA A 153 -5.44 -5.17 5.14
C ALA A 153 -5.17 -3.75 4.60
N TYR A 154 -6.12 -2.81 4.73
CA TYR A 154 -5.90 -1.40 4.37
C TYR A 154 -4.80 -0.74 5.22
N PHE A 155 -4.77 -0.97 6.54
CA PHE A 155 -3.72 -0.41 7.40
C PHE A 155 -2.34 -0.92 7.03
N ILE A 156 -2.20 -2.24 6.82
CA ILE A 156 -0.93 -2.83 6.36
C ILE A 156 -0.51 -2.25 5.01
N LEU A 157 -1.46 -2.04 4.09
CA LEU A 157 -1.17 -1.43 2.80
C LEU A 157 -0.71 0.02 2.96
N ASP A 158 -1.35 0.79 3.84
CA ASP A 158 -1.06 2.21 4.05
C ASP A 158 0.29 2.44 4.76
N GLU A 159 0.74 1.51 5.61
CA GLU A 159 2.11 1.54 6.16
C GLU A 159 3.18 1.19 5.12
N LEU A 160 2.82 0.40 4.10
CA LEU A 160 3.74 0.02 3.02
C LEU A 160 3.79 1.09 1.91
N VAL A 161 2.64 1.60 1.49
CA VAL A 161 2.48 2.48 0.32
C VAL A 161 1.63 3.68 0.70
N LEU A 162 2.15 4.88 0.44
CA LEU A 162 1.44 6.12 0.67
C LEU A 162 1.53 7.01 -0.57
N GLY A 163 0.39 7.58 -0.98
CA GLY A 163 0.34 8.47 -2.15
C GLY A 163 0.63 7.77 -3.50
N GLY A 164 0.72 6.44 -3.53
CA GLY A 164 1.13 5.69 -4.71
C GLY A 164 2.63 5.36 -4.74
N GLU A 165 3.37 5.76 -3.70
CA GLU A 165 4.81 5.55 -3.56
C GLU A 165 5.12 4.59 -2.40
N LEU A 166 6.25 3.89 -2.49
CA LEU A 166 6.72 3.00 -1.43
C LEU A 166 7.20 3.83 -0.23
N GLN A 167 6.53 3.69 0.91
CA GLN A 167 6.84 4.45 2.13
C GLN A 167 7.88 3.74 3.00
N GLU A 168 7.64 2.48 3.34
CA GLU A 168 8.48 1.71 4.25
C GLU A 168 8.91 0.41 3.59
N THR A 169 10.22 0.18 3.55
CA THR A 169 10.80 -1.01 2.92
C THR A 169 11.01 -2.14 3.93
N SER A 170 11.17 -1.81 5.21
CA SER A 170 11.42 -2.76 6.28
C SER A 170 10.13 -3.44 6.75
N LYS A 171 10.00 -4.75 6.47
CA LYS A 171 8.88 -5.56 6.98
C LYS A 171 8.71 -5.45 8.50
N LYS A 172 9.83 -5.39 9.22
CA LYS A 172 9.86 -5.29 10.68
C LYS A 172 9.26 -3.96 11.17
N ASN A 173 9.53 -2.87 10.47
CA ASN A 173 9.01 -1.55 10.84
C ASN A 173 7.51 -1.47 10.59
N VAL A 174 7.05 -1.93 9.41
CA VAL A 174 5.62 -2.02 9.09
C VAL A 174 4.86 -2.80 10.16
N LEU A 175 5.30 -4.03 10.47
CA LEU A 175 4.62 -4.86 11.47
C LEU A 175 4.62 -4.25 12.87
N LYS A 176 5.69 -3.50 13.23
CA LYS A 176 5.74 -2.77 14.50
C LYS A 176 4.73 -1.62 14.54
N ALA A 177 4.59 -0.88 13.44
CA ALA A 177 3.61 0.21 13.33
C ALA A 177 2.18 -0.33 13.44
N ILE A 178 1.86 -1.41 12.73
CA ILE A 178 0.55 -2.07 12.80
C ILE A 178 0.25 -2.58 14.22
N ALA A 179 1.22 -3.24 14.88
CA ALA A 179 1.03 -3.69 16.26
C ALA A 179 0.77 -2.54 17.23
N ALA A 180 1.40 -1.38 17.03
CA ALA A 180 1.12 -0.19 17.84
C ALA A 180 -0.30 0.37 17.56
N GLN A 181 -0.75 0.36 16.31
CA GLN A 181 -2.11 0.75 15.94
C GLN A 181 -3.17 -0.18 16.55
N ASP A 182 -2.92 -1.49 16.56
CA ASP A 182 -3.82 -2.48 17.16
C ASP A 182 -4.01 -2.21 18.66
N LEU A 183 -2.92 -1.93 19.40
CA LEU A 183 -2.99 -1.58 20.82
C LEU A 183 -3.83 -0.33 21.09
N LEU A 184 -3.65 0.73 20.29
CA LEU A 184 -4.43 1.96 20.42
C LEU A 184 -5.91 1.73 20.11
N GLN A 185 -6.22 0.91 19.12
CA GLN A 185 -7.60 0.58 18.76
C GLN A 185 -8.31 -0.23 19.88
N GLU A 186 -7.57 -1.10 20.59
CA GLU A 186 -8.09 -1.83 21.75
C GLU A 186 -8.38 -0.90 22.95
N GLU A 187 -7.51 0.09 23.20
CA GLU A 187 -7.71 1.10 24.25
C GLU A 187 -8.94 2.00 24.00
N GLU A 188 -9.28 2.26 22.73
CA GLU A 188 -10.44 3.07 22.34
C GLU A 188 -11.77 2.31 22.35
N THR A 189 -11.77 0.97 22.35
CA THR A 189 -13.00 0.19 22.59
C THR A 189 -13.35 0.20 24.07
N PRO A 190 -14.38 0.95 24.51
CA PRO A 190 -14.68 1.03 25.93
C PRO A 190 -15.27 -0.30 26.38
N GLN A 191 -14.47 -1.09 27.10
CA GLN A 191 -14.93 -2.24 27.87
C GLN A 191 -15.94 -1.87 28.97
N GLY A 192 -16.25 -0.57 29.17
CA GLY A 192 -17.14 -0.08 30.22
C GLY A 192 -18.57 0.30 29.81
N PHE A 193 -18.96 0.32 28.53
CA PHE A 193 -20.31 0.84 28.18
C PHE A 193 -21.46 -0.12 28.55
N PHE A 194 -21.18 -1.41 28.77
CA PHE A 194 -22.20 -2.39 29.16
C PHE A 194 -22.31 -2.63 30.67
N GLU A 195 -21.27 -2.30 31.45
CA GLU A 195 -21.31 -2.45 32.91
C GLU A 195 -22.04 -1.29 33.61
N ASP A 196 -22.04 -0.09 33.01
CA ASP A 196 -22.74 1.08 33.58
C ASP A 196 -24.26 1.07 33.40
N HIS A 197 -24.83 0.12 32.66
CA HIS A 197 -26.28 0.03 32.41
C HIS A 197 -26.96 -1.25 32.93
N GLY A 198 -26.25 -2.10 33.67
CA GLY A 198 -26.88 -3.10 34.55
C GLY A 198 -27.87 -4.06 33.90
N LEU A 199 -27.66 -4.44 32.62
CA LEU A 199 -28.42 -5.51 31.97
C LEU A 199 -27.54 -6.75 31.84
N GLY A 200 -27.29 -7.39 32.98
CA GLY A 200 -26.79 -8.76 33.11
C GLY A 200 -27.88 -9.72 33.54
#